data_AF-A0A2V1HSD2-F1
#
_entry.id   AF-A0A2V1HSD2-F1
#
_cell.length_a   1.000
_cell.length_b   1.000
_cell.length_c   1.000
_cell.angle_alpha   90.00
_cell.angle_beta   90.00
_cell.angle_gamma   90.00
#
_symmetry.space_group_name_H-M   'P 1'
#
loop_
_entity.id
_entity.type
_entity.pdbx_description
1 polymer ?
#
loop_
_entity_poly.entity_id
_entity_poly.type
_entity_poly.pdbx_seq_one_letter_code
_entity_poly.pdbx_strand_id
1 'polypeptide(L)'
;MGRCLGRGPDENTRLHLERVHEHPSRGGCGEDRGSAGGPAASRTTSRLGRTPGRRGAGPVREVVVGVDSSTQSCTAEVRDLVSGELISTGRAPHPPTTPPVSEQDPQAWWDALVTAVRSALRDLDVRVVGVSIGAQCHGLVALDSSRQVIRPAKLWNDTTSAPQAAALLEARTTSWWTNEIGLAPSAALTISKLAWMRDIEPENFARVRHLAVPHDWLTFRLTGLHVTDRSDASGTGYFSAHDNRWRTDILNEMIADRDWSALLPDVLGPNDRAGRITAEAAAILGIDAGAVVSAGGGDQHLAAQGIGLREGDIGYSLGTSGVAFATTPRSIHDPTGSIDGVANVTGGFLPLVCSLNSTKVTDAMARLLGVDHTELARLALAAPLDADRPVLAAYLDGERSPRRPAARGMLAGLTSSMSREQIALSAFEGVALGLVRGERLLTSHGIEVTGRTIAVGGGARSLAYRQVLADLTGRPVNTVEAPEGTARGAAIQAAAVVRGETVDELSRSWSPPITTTTSPTADRNDVWDRYLALSDLQADGRTF
;
A
#
# COMPACT_ATOMS: atom_id res chain seq x y z
N MET A 1 22.39 57.46 6.35
CA MET A 1 22.61 57.83 7.77
C MET A 1 21.85 56.81 8.61
N GLY A 2 22.38 56.01 9.53
CA GLY A 2 23.72 55.77 10.04
C GLY A 2 23.76 54.34 10.63
N ARG A 3 24.94 53.73 10.62
CA ARG A 3 25.25 52.39 11.14
C ARG A 3 25.29 52.40 12.67
N CYS A 4 25.06 51.26 13.32
CA CYS A 4 25.84 50.85 14.49
C CYS A 4 25.85 49.33 14.69
N LEU A 5 27.05 48.84 15.00
CA LEU A 5 27.51 47.47 15.21
C LEU A 5 27.58 47.15 16.72
N GLY A 6 27.56 45.87 17.07
CA GLY A 6 28.02 45.33 18.37
C GLY A 6 27.46 43.93 18.65
N ARG A 7 28.16 42.85 18.29
CA ARG A 7 29.00 41.99 19.16
C ARG A 7 28.25 41.32 20.32
N GLY A 8 28.18 39.99 20.31
CA GLY A 8 27.63 39.14 21.37
C GLY A 8 28.64 38.80 22.47
N PRO A 9 28.33 37.76 23.27
CA PRO A 9 29.34 36.79 23.68
C PRO A 9 28.87 35.32 23.56
N ASP A 10 29.84 34.45 23.31
CA ASP A 10 29.80 32.99 23.51
C ASP A 10 29.72 32.65 25.00
N GLU A 11 29.03 31.56 25.36
CA GLU A 11 29.53 30.60 26.36
C GLU A 11 28.70 29.29 26.39
N ASN A 12 29.30 28.25 25.82
CA ASN A 12 29.53 26.93 26.43
C ASN A 12 28.56 26.42 27.52
N THR A 13 27.78 25.37 27.21
CA THR A 13 27.32 24.42 28.23
C THR A 13 27.32 23.00 27.66
N ARG A 14 28.42 22.26 27.94
CA ARG A 14 28.49 20.80 27.83
C ARG A 14 27.94 20.21 29.12
N LEU A 15 26.90 19.40 29.04
CA LEU A 15 26.46 18.53 30.13
C LEU A 15 26.95 17.11 29.88
N HIS A 16 27.87 16.68 30.76
CA HIS A 16 28.14 15.27 31.07
C HIS A 16 26.92 14.70 31.79
N LEU A 17 26.47 13.51 31.40
CA LEU A 17 25.81 12.57 32.32
C LEU A 17 26.26 11.14 32.00
N GLU A 18 26.70 10.51 33.07
CA GLU A 18 27.43 9.25 33.13
C GLU A 18 26.53 8.02 32.96
N ARG A 19 27.13 6.95 32.44
CA ARG A 19 26.62 5.58 32.50
C ARG A 19 26.83 5.02 33.91
N VAL A 20 25.77 4.55 34.57
CA VAL A 20 25.83 3.41 35.50
C VAL A 20 24.44 2.76 35.58
N HIS A 21 24.32 1.49 35.21
CA HIS A 21 23.61 0.51 36.05
C HIS A 21 24.01 -0.92 35.67
N GLU A 22 24.62 -1.57 36.66
CA GLU A 22 25.13 -2.93 36.69
C GLU A 22 24.02 -3.97 36.86
N HIS A 23 24.27 -5.15 36.31
CA HIS A 23 23.63 -6.41 36.68
C HIS A 23 23.96 -6.83 38.12
N PRO A 24 23.12 -7.67 38.74
CA PRO A 24 23.63 -8.68 39.65
C PRO A 24 23.30 -10.09 39.15
N SER A 25 24.36 -10.85 38.87
CA SER A 25 24.41 -12.30 38.85
C SER A 25 24.64 -12.86 40.27
N ARG A 26 23.85 -13.86 40.66
CA ARG A 26 24.15 -14.89 41.68
C ARG A 26 23.47 -16.18 41.17
N GLY A 27 24.04 -17.38 41.13
CA GLY A 27 25.27 -17.92 41.72
C GLY A 27 24.96 -19.08 42.68
N GLY A 28 25.12 -20.32 42.20
CA GLY A 28 25.35 -21.58 42.96
C GLY A 28 24.11 -22.31 43.50
N CYS A 29 24.08 -23.62 43.76
CA CYS A 29 24.88 -24.82 43.44
C CYS A 29 24.28 -25.96 44.29
N GLY A 30 24.38 -27.23 43.85
CA GLY A 30 24.16 -28.45 44.66
C GLY A 30 23.23 -29.45 43.97
N GLU A 31 23.68 -30.53 43.30
CA GLU A 31 24.25 -31.81 43.83
C GLU A 31 23.31 -32.50 44.85
N ASP A 32 22.99 -33.80 44.84
CA ASP A 32 23.40 -34.99 44.06
C ASP A 32 22.60 -36.22 44.59
N ARG A 33 22.73 -37.38 43.91
CA ARG A 33 22.37 -38.78 44.33
C ARG A 33 20.90 -39.23 44.17
N GLY A 34 20.57 -40.43 43.68
CA GLY A 34 21.36 -41.60 43.27
C GLY A 34 20.58 -42.92 43.52
N SER A 35 20.84 -43.93 42.69
CA SER A 35 20.52 -45.38 42.83
C SER A 35 19.09 -45.85 42.51
N ALA A 36 18.81 -47.08 42.04
CA ALA A 36 19.54 -48.16 41.37
C ALA A 36 18.50 -49.27 41.06
N GLY A 37 18.72 -50.09 40.02
CA GLY A 37 17.99 -51.35 39.83
C GLY A 37 17.99 -51.90 38.40
N GLY A 38 18.91 -52.81 38.09
CA GLY A 38 18.79 -53.73 36.93
C GLY A 38 18.15 -55.08 37.34
N PRO A 39 18.36 -56.18 36.61
CA PRO A 39 18.11 -56.41 35.18
C PRO A 39 17.24 -57.66 34.94
N ALA A 40 16.67 -57.84 33.73
CA ALA A 40 16.20 -59.14 33.27
C ALA A 40 16.38 -59.30 31.76
N ALA A 41 17.18 -60.28 31.37
CA ALA A 41 17.41 -60.71 30.00
C ALA A 41 16.37 -61.76 29.58
N SER A 42 15.92 -61.75 28.32
CA SER A 42 15.60 -62.98 27.56
C SER A 42 15.09 -62.70 26.14
N ARG A 43 15.85 -63.25 25.18
CA ARG A 43 15.45 -63.85 23.89
C ARG A 43 15.20 -62.96 22.66
N THR A 44 16.25 -62.96 21.85
CA THR A 44 16.29 -62.95 20.38
C THR A 44 15.11 -63.61 19.66
N THR A 45 14.51 -62.88 18.71
CA THR A 45 14.13 -63.42 17.39
C THR A 45 14.41 -62.37 16.32
N SER A 46 15.21 -62.74 15.33
CA SER A 46 15.51 -61.94 14.14
C SER A 46 14.29 -61.95 13.21
N ARG A 47 13.79 -60.77 12.85
CA ARG A 47 12.93 -60.59 11.67
C ARG A 47 13.56 -59.53 10.79
N LEU A 48 13.87 -59.97 9.57
CA LEU A 48 14.36 -59.21 8.43
C LEU A 48 13.65 -57.86 8.33
N GLY A 49 14.46 -56.79 8.25
CA GLY A 49 14.00 -55.43 8.03
C GLY A 49 13.25 -55.35 6.71
N ARG A 50 11.95 -55.08 6.79
CA ARG A 50 11.21 -54.47 5.68
C ARG A 50 11.77 -53.07 5.51
N THR A 51 12.39 -52.82 4.37
CA THR A 51 12.56 -51.48 3.82
C THR A 51 11.24 -50.72 3.98
N PRO A 52 11.24 -49.49 4.52
CA PRO A 52 10.04 -48.66 4.47
C PRO A 52 9.80 -48.36 2.99
N GLY A 53 8.79 -49.02 2.44
CA GLY A 53 8.32 -48.74 1.09
C GLY A 53 8.01 -47.25 1.01
N ARG A 54 8.54 -46.59 -0.02
CA ARG A 54 8.03 -45.32 -0.53
C ARG A 54 6.51 -45.39 -0.48
N ARG A 55 5.88 -44.64 0.43
CA ARG A 55 4.47 -44.30 0.29
C ARG A 55 4.38 -43.66 -1.10
N GLY A 56 3.51 -44.20 -1.96
CA GLY A 56 3.27 -43.62 -3.27
C GLY A 56 2.99 -42.15 -3.08
N ALA A 57 3.86 -41.30 -3.64
CA ALA A 57 3.62 -39.87 -3.66
C ALA A 57 2.31 -39.67 -4.44
N GLY A 58 1.28 -39.18 -3.75
CA GLY A 58 0.16 -38.56 -4.47
C GLY A 58 0.71 -37.44 -5.37
N PRO A 59 -0.10 -36.94 -6.33
CA PRO A 59 0.34 -35.82 -7.14
C PRO A 59 0.79 -34.67 -6.22
N VAL A 60 2.02 -34.17 -6.46
CA VAL A 60 2.57 -33.01 -5.72
C VAL A 60 1.58 -31.86 -5.86
N ARG A 61 1.20 -31.26 -4.73
CA ARG A 61 0.20 -30.19 -4.70
C ARG A 61 0.74 -28.97 -5.46
N GLU A 62 0.03 -28.54 -6.50
CA GLU A 62 0.38 -27.35 -7.27
C GLU A 62 -0.12 -26.09 -6.58
N VAL A 63 0.74 -25.08 -6.47
CA VAL A 63 0.49 -23.83 -5.76
C VAL A 63 0.90 -22.63 -6.58
N VAL A 64 0.33 -21.48 -6.24
CA VAL A 64 0.77 -20.17 -6.74
C VAL A 64 1.32 -19.33 -5.60
N VAL A 65 2.22 -18.42 -5.95
CA VAL A 65 2.79 -17.44 -5.01
C VAL A 65 2.34 -16.05 -5.41
N GLY A 66 1.63 -15.39 -4.49
CA GLY A 66 1.32 -13.97 -4.60
C GLY A 66 2.24 -13.16 -3.69
N VAL A 67 2.85 -12.11 -4.23
CA VAL A 67 3.80 -11.28 -3.48
C VAL A 67 3.24 -9.87 -3.28
N ASP A 68 3.43 -9.33 -2.08
CA ASP A 68 3.27 -7.90 -1.77
C ASP A 68 4.62 -7.33 -1.34
N SER A 69 5.24 -6.51 -2.19
CA SER A 69 6.47 -5.76 -1.91
C SER A 69 6.12 -4.30 -1.57
N SER A 70 5.61 -4.10 -0.36
CA SER A 70 5.26 -2.78 0.19
C SER A 70 6.49 -1.93 0.53
N THR A 71 6.30 -0.70 1.00
CA THR A 71 7.41 0.16 1.48
C THR A 71 8.19 -0.48 2.65
N GLN A 72 7.52 -1.20 3.54
CA GLN A 72 8.12 -1.65 4.82
C GLN A 72 8.57 -3.10 4.81
N SER A 73 7.99 -3.93 3.95
CA SER A 73 8.28 -5.37 3.91
C SER A 73 7.81 -6.01 2.62
N CYS A 74 8.40 -7.17 2.32
CA CYS A 74 7.90 -8.12 1.34
C CYS A 74 7.16 -9.26 2.05
N THR A 75 5.92 -9.54 1.63
CA THR A 75 5.12 -10.69 2.06
C THR A 75 4.87 -11.61 0.86
N ALA A 76 4.99 -12.92 1.05
CA ALA A 76 4.66 -13.94 0.06
C ALA A 76 3.58 -14.87 0.63
N GLU A 77 2.45 -14.98 -0.08
CA GLU A 77 1.41 -15.96 0.20
C GLU A 77 1.51 -17.15 -0.75
N VAL A 78 1.54 -18.36 -0.19
CA VAL A 78 1.45 -19.61 -0.96
C VAL A 78 0.01 -20.07 -0.90
N ARG A 79 -0.65 -20.17 -2.07
CA ARG A 79 -2.06 -20.57 -2.18
C ARG A 79 -2.23 -21.78 -3.07
N ASP A 80 -3.20 -22.62 -2.72
CA ASP A 80 -3.61 -23.74 -3.55
C ASP A 80 -4.11 -23.26 -4.92
N LEU A 81 -3.63 -23.87 -6.00
CA LEU A 81 -4.02 -23.46 -7.36
C LEU A 81 -5.52 -23.67 -7.64
N VAL A 82 -6.13 -24.68 -7.03
CA VAL A 82 -7.52 -25.07 -7.32
C VAL A 82 -8.49 -24.31 -6.42
N SER A 83 -8.30 -24.39 -5.10
CA SER A 83 -9.22 -23.86 -4.10
C SER A 83 -8.94 -22.41 -3.69
N GLY A 84 -7.71 -21.91 -3.90
CA GLY A 84 -7.30 -20.59 -3.40
C GLY A 84 -7.05 -20.49 -1.91
N GLU A 85 -7.13 -21.63 -1.21
CA GLU A 85 -6.81 -21.75 0.21
C GLU A 85 -5.40 -21.24 0.48
N LEU A 86 -5.25 -20.42 1.53
CA LEU A 86 -3.95 -19.99 2.02
C LEU A 86 -3.26 -21.16 2.71
N ILE A 87 -2.12 -21.60 2.18
CA ILE A 87 -1.34 -22.72 2.73
C ILE A 87 -0.28 -22.21 3.71
N SER A 88 0.42 -21.13 3.34
CA SER A 88 1.52 -20.59 4.13
C SER A 88 1.81 -19.14 3.76
N THR A 89 2.47 -18.44 4.67
CA THR A 89 2.95 -17.07 4.48
C THR A 89 4.40 -16.95 4.89
N GLY A 90 5.14 -16.11 4.19
CA GLY A 90 6.49 -15.70 4.56
C GLY A 90 6.63 -14.20 4.44
N ARG A 91 7.47 -13.60 5.29
CA ARG A 91 7.65 -12.15 5.32
C ARG A 91 9.09 -11.78 5.63
N ALA A 92 9.58 -10.72 5.01
CA ALA A 92 10.88 -10.14 5.28
C ALA A 92 10.80 -8.60 5.27
N PRO A 93 11.50 -7.90 6.17
CA PRO A 93 11.48 -6.44 6.22
C PRO A 93 12.28 -5.82 5.08
N HIS A 94 11.86 -4.63 4.65
CA HIS A 94 12.69 -3.70 3.88
C HIS A 94 13.40 -2.71 4.81
N PRO A 95 14.48 -2.05 4.34
CA PRO A 95 15.11 -0.97 5.09
C PRO A 95 14.10 0.13 5.45
N PRO A 96 14.14 0.67 6.69
CA PRO A 96 13.24 1.75 7.08
C PRO A 96 13.55 3.02 6.29
N THR A 97 12.49 3.78 5.99
CA THR A 97 12.58 5.04 5.24
C THR A 97 11.49 5.99 5.69
N THR A 98 11.78 7.30 5.69
CA THR A 98 10.84 8.33 6.18
C THR A 98 10.96 9.60 5.33
N PRO A 99 9.84 10.26 4.97
CA PRO A 99 9.88 11.58 4.34
C PRO A 99 10.70 12.58 5.19
N PRO A 100 11.35 13.59 4.58
CA PRO A 100 11.19 14.02 3.19
C PRO A 100 11.99 13.21 2.15
N VAL A 101 13.10 12.59 2.55
CA VAL A 101 13.93 11.75 1.69
C VAL A 101 13.54 10.30 1.91
N SER A 102 12.79 9.72 0.98
CA SER A 102 12.35 8.34 1.08
C SER A 102 12.85 7.51 -0.08
N GLU A 103 13.91 6.74 0.16
CA GLU A 103 14.65 6.04 -0.88
C GLU A 103 15.06 4.64 -0.42
N GLN A 104 15.01 3.67 -1.33
CA GLN A 104 15.46 2.30 -1.07
C GLN A 104 16.25 1.79 -2.26
N ASP A 105 17.33 1.04 -2.01
CA ASP A 105 17.99 0.26 -3.05
C ASP A 105 17.06 -0.88 -3.50
N PRO A 106 16.68 -0.99 -4.79
CA PRO A 106 15.87 -2.10 -5.29
C PRO A 106 16.41 -3.49 -4.93
N GLN A 107 17.72 -3.65 -4.77
CA GLN A 107 18.31 -4.92 -4.34
C GLN A 107 17.75 -5.41 -3.00
N ALA A 108 17.41 -4.50 -2.09
CA ALA A 108 16.79 -4.86 -0.81
C ALA A 108 15.38 -5.47 -0.99
N TRP A 109 14.63 -5.07 -2.03
CA TRP A 109 13.34 -5.68 -2.36
C TRP A 109 13.50 -7.10 -2.87
N TRP A 110 14.52 -7.33 -3.71
CA TRP A 110 14.84 -8.67 -4.18
C TRP A 110 15.23 -9.60 -3.02
N ASP A 111 16.13 -9.15 -2.14
CA ASP A 111 16.60 -9.95 -1.01
C ASP A 111 15.46 -10.30 -0.04
N ALA A 112 14.54 -9.35 0.18
CA ALA A 112 13.34 -9.57 0.99
C ALA A 112 12.37 -10.54 0.31
N LEU A 113 12.16 -10.43 -1.01
CA LEU A 113 11.34 -11.37 -1.78
C LEU A 113 11.90 -12.79 -1.67
N VAL A 114 13.21 -12.97 -1.88
CA VAL A 114 13.87 -14.28 -1.75
C VAL A 114 13.65 -14.85 -0.36
N THR A 115 13.85 -14.03 0.68
CA THR A 115 13.66 -14.46 2.07
C THR A 115 12.20 -14.83 2.36
N ALA A 116 11.25 -14.01 1.92
CA ALA A 116 9.82 -14.24 2.12
C ALA A 116 9.35 -15.51 1.41
N VAL A 117 9.69 -15.71 0.14
CA VAL A 117 9.32 -16.90 -0.64
C VAL A 117 9.92 -18.17 -0.03
N ARG A 118 11.23 -18.17 0.28
CA ARG A 118 11.89 -19.34 0.90
C ARG A 118 11.33 -19.64 2.28
N SER A 119 10.93 -18.63 3.04
CA SER A 119 10.26 -18.82 4.33
C SER A 119 8.87 -19.42 4.16
N ALA A 120 8.09 -18.93 3.20
CA ALA A 120 6.73 -19.41 2.95
C ALA A 120 6.69 -20.87 2.48
N LEU A 121 7.70 -21.30 1.72
CA LEU A 121 7.81 -22.65 1.17
C LEU A 121 8.55 -23.64 2.09
N ARG A 122 9.04 -23.19 3.25
CA ARG A 122 9.80 -24.03 4.16
C ARG A 122 8.96 -25.24 4.58
N ASP A 123 9.55 -26.43 4.44
CA ASP A 123 8.95 -27.72 4.81
C ASP A 123 7.66 -28.08 4.04
N LEU A 124 7.37 -27.41 2.91
CA LEU A 124 6.25 -27.75 2.03
C LEU A 124 6.69 -28.65 0.88
N ASP A 125 5.97 -29.77 0.67
CA ASP A 125 6.11 -30.61 -0.52
C ASP A 125 5.08 -30.17 -1.58
N VAL A 126 5.40 -29.06 -2.26
CA VAL A 126 4.52 -28.39 -3.24
C VAL A 126 5.30 -27.99 -4.48
N ARG A 127 4.59 -27.85 -5.60
CA ARG A 127 5.15 -27.33 -6.85
C ARG A 127 4.60 -25.93 -7.13
N VAL A 128 5.47 -24.93 -7.15
CA VAL A 128 5.08 -23.56 -7.55
C VAL A 128 4.92 -23.51 -9.07
N VAL A 129 3.71 -23.24 -9.54
CA VAL A 129 3.39 -23.18 -10.98
C VAL A 129 3.14 -21.77 -11.49
N GLY A 130 2.85 -20.82 -10.59
CA GLY A 130 2.59 -19.42 -10.93
C GLY A 130 3.08 -18.45 -9.87
N VAL A 131 3.55 -17.29 -10.30
CA VAL A 131 3.98 -16.17 -9.44
C VAL A 131 3.39 -14.87 -9.99
N SER A 132 3.00 -13.97 -9.10
CA SER A 132 2.71 -12.57 -9.45
C SER A 132 3.26 -11.64 -8.38
N ILE A 133 3.71 -10.46 -8.82
CA ILE A 133 4.26 -9.42 -7.96
C ILE A 133 3.29 -8.25 -7.88
N GLY A 134 2.80 -7.99 -6.66
CA GLY A 134 2.32 -6.68 -6.26
C GLY A 134 3.42 -5.90 -5.55
N ALA A 135 3.53 -4.61 -5.83
CA ALA A 135 4.47 -3.75 -5.12
C ALA A 135 3.91 -2.33 -4.94
N GLN A 136 4.54 -1.57 -4.06
CA GLN A 136 4.27 -0.14 -3.90
C GLN A 136 4.36 0.60 -5.25
N CYS A 137 3.39 1.46 -5.54
CA CYS A 137 3.32 2.19 -6.80
C CYS A 137 4.36 3.33 -6.91
N HIS A 138 4.51 3.87 -8.11
CA HIS A 138 5.19 5.15 -8.44
C HIS A 138 6.72 5.25 -8.19
N GLY A 139 7.36 4.29 -7.53
CA GLY A 139 8.79 4.34 -7.26
C GLY A 139 9.61 4.44 -8.55
N LEU A 140 10.49 5.43 -8.70
CA LEU A 140 11.32 5.54 -9.91
C LEU A 140 12.50 4.56 -9.82
N VAL A 141 12.48 3.51 -10.64
CA VAL A 141 13.64 2.65 -10.89
C VAL A 141 14.23 3.03 -12.25
N ALA A 142 15.45 3.56 -12.24
CA ALA A 142 16.18 3.94 -13.44
C ALA A 142 17.36 3.00 -13.66
N LEU A 143 17.42 2.37 -14.82
CA LEU A 143 18.48 1.43 -15.20
C LEU A 143 19.33 1.99 -16.35
N ASP A 144 20.61 1.64 -16.35
CA ASP A 144 21.52 1.96 -17.45
C ASP A 144 21.49 0.92 -18.58
N SER A 145 22.36 1.08 -19.59
CA SER A 145 22.47 0.17 -20.74
C SER A 145 22.83 -1.27 -20.37
N SER A 146 23.41 -1.49 -19.19
CA SER A 146 23.76 -2.80 -18.65
C SER A 146 22.66 -3.36 -17.74
N ARG A 147 21.47 -2.73 -17.75
CA ARG A 147 20.32 -3.06 -16.89
C ARG A 147 20.67 -3.01 -15.40
N GLN A 148 21.65 -2.20 -15.02
CA GLN A 148 22.01 -1.97 -13.63
C GLN A 148 21.29 -0.76 -13.07
N VAL A 149 20.89 -0.84 -11.80
CA VAL A 149 20.25 0.27 -11.09
C VAL A 149 21.23 1.44 -11.00
N ILE A 150 20.81 2.62 -11.45
CA ILE A 150 21.66 3.82 -11.50
C ILE A 150 21.86 4.41 -10.10
N ARG A 151 20.81 4.42 -9.29
CA ARG A 151 20.76 4.93 -7.91
C ARG A 151 19.57 4.34 -7.14
N PRO A 152 19.52 4.44 -5.79
CA PRO A 152 18.37 4.01 -5.00
C PRO A 152 17.05 4.58 -5.55
N ALA A 153 15.96 3.82 -5.54
CA ALA A 153 14.68 4.30 -6.04
C ALA A 153 14.07 5.33 -5.08
N LYS A 154 13.60 6.47 -5.62
CA LYS A 154 12.80 7.45 -4.85
C LYS A 154 11.36 6.96 -4.79
N LEU A 155 10.81 6.81 -3.59
CA LEU A 155 9.53 6.13 -3.35
C LEU A 155 8.33 7.07 -3.44
N TRP A 156 7.11 6.54 -3.40
CA TRP A 156 5.86 7.33 -3.46
C TRP A 156 5.74 8.39 -2.33
N ASN A 157 6.34 8.13 -1.18
CA ASN A 157 6.33 9.02 -0.02
C ASN A 157 7.56 9.94 0.03
N ASP A 158 8.44 9.92 -0.97
CA ASP A 158 9.49 10.92 -1.12
C ASP A 158 8.87 12.27 -1.52
N THR A 159 9.21 13.34 -0.82
CA THR A 159 8.65 14.68 -1.07
C THR A 159 9.66 15.63 -1.71
N THR A 160 10.87 15.17 -2.00
CA THR A 160 11.94 16.04 -2.53
C THR A 160 11.72 16.49 -3.98
N SER A 161 10.88 15.77 -4.73
CA SER A 161 10.44 16.13 -6.09
C SER A 161 9.23 17.09 -6.12
N ALA A 162 8.79 17.61 -4.96
CA ALA A 162 7.68 18.55 -4.90
C ALA A 162 7.88 19.82 -5.75
N PRO A 163 9.08 20.45 -5.81
CA PRO A 163 9.32 21.59 -6.70
C PRO A 163 9.10 21.23 -8.18
N GLN A 164 9.53 20.04 -8.62
CA GLN A 164 9.31 19.59 -9.99
C GLN A 164 7.84 19.29 -10.27
N ALA A 165 7.13 18.69 -9.32
CA ALA A 165 5.69 18.50 -9.44
C ALA A 165 4.94 19.83 -9.60
N ALA A 166 5.34 20.87 -8.85
CA ALA A 166 4.78 22.21 -8.99
C ALA A 166 5.08 22.81 -10.38
N ALA A 167 6.33 22.71 -10.86
CA ALA A 167 6.71 23.19 -12.18
C ALA A 167 5.93 22.50 -13.32
N LEU A 168 5.66 21.19 -13.21
CA LEU A 168 4.82 20.44 -14.18
C LEU A 168 3.38 20.98 -14.25
N LEU A 169 2.85 21.46 -13.12
CA LEU A 169 1.50 22.05 -13.04
C LEU A 169 1.46 23.52 -13.43
N GLU A 170 2.58 24.22 -13.36
CA GLU A 170 2.72 25.56 -13.95
C GLU A 170 2.79 25.48 -15.47
N ALA A 171 3.44 24.44 -16.02
CA ALA A 171 3.55 24.22 -17.46
C ALA A 171 2.19 23.88 -18.12
N ARG A 172 1.34 23.10 -17.44
CA ARG A 172 -0.01 22.73 -17.90
C ARG A 172 -0.99 22.66 -16.74
N THR A 173 -2.23 23.07 -16.97
CA THR A 173 -3.28 23.07 -15.94
C THR A 173 -3.56 21.66 -15.41
N THR A 174 -4.02 21.56 -14.16
CA THR A 174 -4.47 20.28 -13.56
C THR A 174 -5.48 19.55 -14.47
N SER A 175 -6.45 20.29 -15.02
CA SER A 175 -7.47 19.72 -15.92
C SER A 175 -6.89 19.12 -17.19
N TRP A 176 -5.80 19.68 -17.71
CA TRP A 176 -5.11 19.10 -18.86
C TRP A 176 -4.49 17.76 -18.46
N TRP A 177 -3.72 17.71 -17.38
CA TRP A 177 -3.10 16.48 -16.91
C TRP A 177 -4.12 15.37 -16.64
N THR A 178 -5.22 15.69 -15.96
CA THR A 178 -6.27 14.71 -15.63
C THR A 178 -7.00 14.20 -16.87
N ASN A 179 -7.14 15.02 -17.92
CA ASN A 179 -7.70 14.58 -19.19
C ASN A 179 -6.73 13.67 -19.96
N GLU A 180 -5.45 14.01 -19.99
CA GLU A 180 -4.46 13.29 -20.79
C GLU A 180 -4.04 11.94 -20.18
N ILE A 181 -3.94 11.87 -18.85
CA ILE A 181 -3.38 10.72 -18.13
C ILE A 181 -4.17 10.29 -16.88
N GLY A 182 -5.28 10.95 -16.55
CA GLY A 182 -6.11 10.60 -15.39
C GLY A 182 -5.56 11.04 -14.03
N LEU A 183 -4.42 11.74 -13.99
CA LEU A 183 -3.73 12.13 -12.76
C LEU A 183 -3.31 13.59 -12.77
N ALA A 184 -3.19 14.19 -11.59
CA ALA A 184 -2.49 15.45 -11.38
C ALA A 184 -1.06 15.20 -10.87
N PRO A 185 -0.02 15.83 -11.46
CA PRO A 185 1.34 15.71 -10.95
C PRO A 185 1.47 16.00 -9.46
N SER A 186 2.17 15.11 -8.76
CA SER A 186 2.52 15.24 -7.35
C SER A 186 3.94 14.70 -7.13
N ALA A 187 4.54 14.97 -5.96
CA ALA A 187 5.86 14.43 -5.62
C ALA A 187 5.90 12.89 -5.65
N ALA A 188 4.73 12.25 -5.41
CA ALA A 188 4.60 10.81 -5.43
C ALA A 188 4.80 10.21 -6.83
N LEU A 189 4.42 10.90 -7.91
CA LEU A 189 4.42 10.30 -9.25
C LEU A 189 5.84 10.13 -9.82
N THR A 190 6.02 9.10 -10.66
CA THR A 190 7.28 8.77 -11.30
C THR A 190 7.82 9.92 -12.16
N ILE A 191 6.94 10.64 -12.87
CA ILE A 191 7.32 11.79 -13.72
C ILE A 191 8.03 12.90 -12.94
N SER A 192 7.57 13.21 -11.72
CA SER A 192 8.16 14.26 -10.89
C SER A 192 9.56 13.86 -10.41
N LYS A 193 9.77 12.58 -10.11
CA LYS A 193 11.08 12.03 -9.74
C LYS A 193 12.05 12.01 -10.91
N LEU A 194 11.54 11.75 -12.12
CA LEU A 194 12.32 11.78 -13.34
C LEU A 194 12.75 13.21 -13.68
N ALA A 195 11.85 14.19 -13.53
CA ALA A 195 12.18 15.61 -13.62
C ALA A 195 13.21 16.01 -12.56
N TRP A 196 13.05 15.52 -11.32
CA TRP A 196 14.02 15.76 -10.24
C TRP A 196 15.40 15.21 -10.61
N MET A 197 15.48 13.99 -11.15
CA MET A 197 16.76 13.39 -11.56
C MET A 197 17.40 14.20 -12.69
N ARG A 198 16.62 14.69 -13.66
CA ARG A 198 17.12 15.57 -14.72
C ARG A 198 17.73 16.85 -14.15
N ASP A 199 17.05 17.51 -13.21
CA ASP A 199 17.45 18.82 -12.69
C ASP A 199 18.59 18.74 -11.66
N ILE A 200 18.56 17.71 -10.80
CA ILE A 200 19.42 17.60 -9.61
C ILE A 200 20.57 16.61 -9.84
N GLU A 201 20.38 15.57 -10.65
CA GLU A 201 21.39 14.54 -10.93
C GLU A 201 21.54 14.31 -12.46
N PRO A 202 21.91 15.34 -13.25
CA PRO A 202 21.93 15.26 -14.72
C PRO A 202 22.84 14.14 -15.26
N GLU A 203 23.91 13.80 -14.53
CA GLU A 203 24.83 12.71 -14.85
C GLU A 203 24.13 11.34 -14.77
N ASN A 204 23.31 11.12 -13.75
CA ASN A 204 22.48 9.92 -13.61
C ASN A 204 21.36 9.90 -14.66
N PHE A 205 20.72 11.04 -14.91
CA PHE A 205 19.69 11.17 -15.92
C PHE A 205 20.20 10.80 -17.33
N ALA A 206 21.42 11.21 -17.69
CA ALA A 206 22.05 10.90 -18.97
C ALA A 206 22.29 9.39 -19.18
N ARG A 207 22.48 8.62 -18.09
CA ARG A 207 22.72 7.17 -18.10
C ARG A 207 21.44 6.34 -18.30
N VAL A 208 20.25 6.93 -18.11
CA VAL A 208 18.98 6.19 -18.17
C VAL A 208 18.76 5.55 -19.54
N ARG A 209 18.54 4.24 -19.54
CA ARG A 209 18.18 3.43 -20.72
C ARG A 209 16.95 2.55 -20.52
N HIS A 210 16.55 2.31 -19.27
CA HIS A 210 15.27 1.69 -18.97
C HIS A 210 14.65 2.37 -17.75
N LEU A 211 13.34 2.58 -17.81
CA LEU A 211 12.50 3.02 -16.70
C LEU A 211 11.63 1.86 -16.25
N ALA A 212 11.44 1.76 -14.94
CA ALA A 212 10.61 0.76 -14.29
C ALA A 212 9.99 1.35 -13.02
N VAL A 213 8.87 0.79 -12.62
CA VAL A 213 8.33 0.92 -11.25
C VAL A 213 8.69 -0.33 -10.42
N PRO A 214 8.43 -0.35 -9.10
CA PRO A 214 8.97 -1.41 -8.24
C PRO A 214 8.57 -2.83 -8.63
N HIS A 215 7.30 -3.06 -9.04
CA HIS A 215 6.89 -4.40 -9.46
C HIS A 215 7.55 -4.79 -10.79
N ASP A 216 7.71 -3.87 -11.74
CA ASP A 216 8.40 -4.12 -13.01
C ASP A 216 9.81 -4.64 -12.77
N TRP A 217 10.54 -4.00 -11.85
CA TRP A 217 11.92 -4.38 -11.56
C TRP A 217 12.00 -5.77 -10.94
N LEU A 218 11.09 -6.10 -10.02
CA LEU A 218 10.99 -7.44 -9.44
C LEU A 218 10.59 -8.49 -10.49
N THR A 219 9.61 -8.18 -11.35
CA THR A 219 9.22 -9.04 -12.49
C THR A 219 10.38 -9.24 -13.46
N PHE A 220 11.15 -8.19 -13.74
CA PHE A 220 12.38 -8.24 -14.54
C PHE A 220 13.42 -9.16 -13.90
N ARG A 221 13.62 -9.10 -12.58
CA ARG A 221 14.53 -10.02 -11.85
C ARG A 221 14.09 -11.48 -11.94
N LEU A 222 12.78 -11.73 -12.03
CA LEU A 222 12.24 -13.09 -12.19
C LEU A 222 12.37 -13.61 -13.63
N THR A 223 12.12 -12.76 -14.63
CA THR A 223 11.86 -13.18 -16.02
C THR A 223 12.92 -12.74 -17.02
N GLY A 224 13.70 -11.70 -16.72
CA GLY A 224 14.60 -11.02 -17.66
C GLY A 224 13.90 -10.09 -18.66
N LEU A 225 12.57 -9.94 -18.56
CA LEU A 225 11.75 -9.17 -19.50
C LEU A 225 11.39 -7.80 -18.92
N HIS A 226 11.37 -6.77 -19.78
CA HIS A 226 11.10 -5.38 -19.40
C HIS A 226 9.63 -5.06 -19.69
N VAL A 227 8.78 -5.38 -18.72
CA VAL A 227 7.32 -5.30 -18.83
C VAL A 227 6.72 -4.67 -17.58
N THR A 228 5.54 -4.06 -17.74
CA THR A 228 4.69 -3.51 -16.67
C THR A 228 3.26 -3.99 -16.88
N ASP A 229 2.38 -3.71 -15.92
CA ASP A 229 0.94 -3.81 -16.09
C ASP A 229 0.31 -2.42 -16.32
N ARG A 230 -0.97 -2.38 -16.71
CA ARG A 230 -1.72 -1.13 -16.90
C ARG A 230 -1.88 -0.33 -15.60
N SER A 231 -2.04 -1.01 -14.47
CA SER A 231 -2.32 -0.39 -13.19
C SER A 231 -1.17 0.50 -12.71
N ASP A 232 0.06 -0.03 -12.58
CA ASP A 232 1.18 0.78 -12.09
C ASP A 232 1.71 1.72 -13.18
N ALA A 233 1.61 1.34 -14.47
CA ALA A 233 1.87 2.24 -15.59
C ALA A 233 1.01 3.51 -15.48
N SER A 234 -0.28 3.37 -15.17
CA SER A 234 -1.17 4.52 -14.98
C SER A 234 -0.84 5.39 -13.78
N GLY A 235 -0.04 4.91 -12.82
CA GLY A 235 0.52 5.68 -11.71
C GLY A 235 1.79 6.47 -12.04
N THR A 236 2.33 6.38 -13.27
CA THR A 236 3.64 6.97 -13.60
C THR A 236 3.62 8.47 -13.85
N GLY A 237 2.50 9.02 -14.29
CA GLY A 237 2.42 10.40 -14.77
C GLY A 237 2.75 10.59 -16.26
N TYR A 238 2.94 9.51 -17.02
CA TYR A 238 3.20 9.55 -18.47
C TYR A 238 2.59 8.36 -19.22
N PHE A 239 1.51 7.78 -18.70
CA PHE A 239 0.70 6.76 -19.36
C PHE A 239 -0.76 7.21 -19.39
N SER A 240 -1.42 7.06 -20.53
CA SER A 240 -2.87 7.27 -20.60
C SER A 240 -3.58 5.93 -20.42
N ALA A 241 -4.23 5.75 -19.27
CA ALA A 241 -5.01 4.54 -18.98
C ALA A 241 -6.22 4.39 -19.91
N HIS A 242 -6.79 5.52 -20.35
CA HIS A 242 -7.91 5.58 -21.28
C HIS A 242 -7.50 5.09 -22.68
N ASP A 243 -6.42 5.65 -23.23
CA ASP A 243 -5.91 5.28 -24.56
C ASP A 243 -5.07 4.00 -24.55
N ASN A 244 -4.74 3.48 -23.36
CA ASN A 244 -3.86 2.35 -23.12
C ASN A 244 -2.49 2.50 -23.82
N ARG A 245 -1.86 3.68 -23.69
CA ARG A 245 -0.58 3.99 -24.34
C ARG A 245 0.31 4.91 -23.51
N TRP A 246 1.61 4.74 -23.68
CA TRP A 246 2.59 5.70 -23.20
C TRP A 246 2.43 7.07 -23.87
N ARG A 247 2.57 8.13 -23.07
CA ARG A 247 2.55 9.53 -23.50
C ARG A 247 3.96 10.05 -23.63
N THR A 248 4.67 9.54 -24.63
CA THR A 248 6.05 9.94 -24.94
C THR A 248 6.15 11.41 -25.37
N ASP A 249 5.06 11.97 -25.91
CA ASP A 249 4.89 13.40 -26.17
C ASP A 249 4.95 14.23 -24.88
N ILE A 250 4.30 13.78 -23.81
CA ILE A 250 4.38 14.43 -22.49
C ILE A 250 5.81 14.33 -21.94
N LEU A 251 6.47 13.18 -22.07
CA LEU A 251 7.86 13.03 -21.64
C LEU A 251 8.81 13.95 -22.42
N ASN A 252 8.61 14.11 -23.73
CA ASN A 252 9.39 15.03 -24.55
C ASN A 252 9.18 16.49 -24.15
N GLU A 253 7.93 16.90 -23.94
CA GLU A 253 7.60 18.26 -23.53
C GLU A 253 8.10 18.58 -22.12
N MET A 254 7.92 17.65 -21.18
CA MET A 254 8.06 17.93 -19.75
C MET A 254 9.41 17.51 -19.17
N ILE A 255 10.07 16.53 -19.77
CA ILE A 255 11.31 15.95 -19.26
C ILE A 255 12.48 16.29 -20.17
N ALA A 256 12.56 15.68 -21.35
CA ALA A 256 13.62 15.91 -22.32
C ALA A 256 13.23 15.32 -23.68
N ASP A 257 13.62 15.98 -24.76
CA ASP A 257 13.46 15.46 -26.12
C ASP A 257 14.39 14.26 -26.36
N ARG A 258 13.83 13.04 -26.33
CA ARG A 258 14.53 11.79 -26.65
C ARG A 258 13.56 10.69 -27.08
N ASP A 259 14.09 9.61 -27.66
CA ASP A 259 13.28 8.43 -27.97
C ASP A 259 12.91 7.67 -26.68
N TRP A 260 11.81 8.07 -26.05
CA TRP A 260 11.28 7.43 -24.84
C TRP A 260 10.71 6.04 -25.11
N SER A 261 10.30 5.72 -26.34
CA SER A 261 9.63 4.46 -26.66
C SER A 261 10.53 3.25 -26.38
N ALA A 262 11.84 3.39 -26.59
CA ALA A 262 12.83 2.36 -26.32
C ALA A 262 13.18 2.20 -24.81
N LEU A 263 12.79 3.16 -23.97
CA LEU A 263 13.15 3.21 -22.55
C LEU A 263 12.02 2.74 -21.63
N LEU A 264 10.81 2.63 -22.14
CA LEU A 264 9.61 2.29 -21.37
C LEU A 264 9.30 0.79 -21.50
N PRO A 265 8.75 0.16 -20.45
CA PRO A 265 8.37 -1.24 -20.50
C PRO A 265 7.19 -1.47 -21.43
N ASP A 266 7.08 -2.67 -22.00
CA ASP A 266 5.86 -3.11 -22.67
C ASP A 266 4.73 -3.26 -21.63
N VAL A 267 3.55 -2.72 -21.95
CA VAL A 267 2.39 -2.75 -21.05
C VAL A 267 1.53 -3.98 -21.35
N LEU A 268 1.46 -4.90 -20.39
CA LEU A 268 0.72 -6.14 -20.51
C LEU A 268 -0.77 -5.97 -20.18
N GLY A 269 -1.60 -6.77 -20.82
CA GLY A 269 -3.00 -6.95 -20.45
C GLY A 269 -3.16 -7.71 -19.13
N PRO A 270 -4.33 -7.62 -18.49
CA PRO A 270 -4.58 -8.19 -17.16
C PRO A 270 -4.41 -9.72 -17.08
N ASN A 271 -4.67 -10.42 -18.20
CA ASN A 271 -4.61 -11.88 -18.29
C ASN A 271 -3.33 -12.37 -19.01
N ASP A 272 -2.43 -11.45 -19.37
CA ASP A 272 -1.21 -11.79 -20.09
C ASP A 272 -0.15 -12.37 -19.15
N ARG A 273 0.75 -13.14 -19.74
CA ARG A 273 1.93 -13.70 -19.09
C ARG A 273 3.09 -12.74 -19.29
N ALA A 274 3.68 -12.26 -18.20
CA ALA A 274 4.94 -11.54 -18.27
C ALA A 274 6.05 -12.45 -18.81
N GLY A 275 6.05 -13.73 -18.42
CA GLY A 275 6.98 -14.71 -18.92
C GLY A 275 7.01 -15.97 -18.07
N ARG A 276 8.18 -16.60 -17.99
CA ARG A 276 8.47 -17.68 -17.05
C ARG A 276 9.64 -17.28 -16.18
N ILE A 277 9.66 -17.79 -14.96
CA ILE A 277 10.81 -17.61 -14.10
C ILE A 277 12.07 -18.20 -14.77
N THR A 278 13.15 -17.46 -14.75
CA THR A 278 14.45 -17.91 -15.24
C THR A 278 15.00 -19.03 -14.35
N ALA A 279 15.90 -19.86 -14.89
CA ALA A 279 16.54 -20.92 -14.10
C ALA A 279 17.34 -20.36 -12.92
N GLU A 280 17.98 -19.20 -13.11
CA GLU A 280 18.73 -18.51 -12.06
C GLU A 280 17.80 -18.03 -10.93
N ALA A 281 16.74 -17.31 -11.26
CA ALA A 281 15.77 -16.84 -10.27
C ALA A 281 15.10 -18.01 -9.53
N ALA A 282 14.74 -19.09 -10.25
CA ALA A 282 14.17 -20.30 -9.65
C ALA A 282 15.12 -20.94 -8.62
N ALA A 283 16.41 -21.07 -8.95
CA ALA A 283 17.42 -21.60 -8.04
C ALA A 283 17.61 -20.71 -6.79
N ILE A 284 17.61 -19.39 -6.96
CA ILE A 284 17.72 -18.44 -5.84
C ILE A 284 16.49 -18.52 -4.92
N LEU A 285 15.28 -18.61 -5.48
CA LEU A 285 14.03 -18.73 -4.72
C LEU A 285 13.83 -20.12 -4.11
N GLY A 286 14.52 -21.14 -4.60
CA GLY A 286 14.33 -22.52 -4.16
C GLY A 286 13.02 -23.12 -4.69
N ILE A 287 12.63 -22.80 -5.93
CA ILE A 287 11.46 -23.35 -6.60
C ILE A 287 11.84 -24.05 -7.90
N ASP A 288 10.92 -24.87 -8.43
CA ASP A 288 11.09 -25.50 -9.74
C ASP A 288 11.13 -24.45 -10.85
N ALA A 289 11.96 -24.71 -11.87
CA ALA A 289 12.03 -23.86 -13.04
C ALA A 289 10.71 -23.90 -13.85
N GLY A 290 10.41 -22.81 -14.54
CA GLY A 290 9.32 -22.75 -15.51
C GLY A 290 7.96 -22.30 -14.97
N ALA A 291 7.85 -21.97 -13.67
CA ALA A 291 6.68 -21.28 -13.13
C ALA A 291 6.35 -20.03 -13.97
N VAL A 292 5.06 -19.84 -14.26
CA VAL A 292 4.58 -18.70 -15.05
C VAL A 292 4.60 -17.44 -14.18
N VAL A 293 5.05 -16.33 -14.74
CA VAL A 293 4.98 -15.01 -14.09
C VAL A 293 3.89 -14.20 -14.77
N SER A 294 2.94 -13.71 -13.98
CA SER A 294 1.83 -12.85 -14.47
C SER A 294 2.28 -11.40 -14.60
N ALA A 295 1.43 -10.53 -15.15
CA ALA A 295 1.74 -9.12 -15.36
C ALA A 295 2.20 -8.37 -14.08
N GLY A 296 1.70 -8.78 -12.91
CA GLY A 296 1.90 -8.04 -11.67
C GLY A 296 0.95 -6.84 -11.58
N GLY A 297 1.25 -5.91 -10.68
CA GLY A 297 0.60 -4.61 -10.62
C GLY A 297 0.86 -3.83 -9.34
N GLY A 298 0.24 -2.66 -9.24
CA GLY A 298 0.33 -1.82 -8.06
C GLY A 298 -0.41 -2.40 -6.85
N ASP A 299 0.10 -2.13 -5.66
CA ASP A 299 -0.40 -2.69 -4.39
C ASP A 299 -1.91 -2.49 -4.17
N GLN A 300 -2.41 -1.26 -4.28
CA GLN A 300 -3.82 -0.93 -4.11
C GLN A 300 -4.71 -1.61 -5.15
N HIS A 301 -4.19 -1.80 -6.37
CA HIS A 301 -4.93 -2.40 -7.47
C HIS A 301 -5.10 -3.91 -7.28
N LEU A 302 -4.04 -4.60 -6.87
CA LEU A 302 -4.11 -6.01 -6.51
C LEU A 302 -4.89 -6.19 -5.20
N ALA A 303 -4.74 -5.29 -4.22
CA ALA A 303 -5.53 -5.33 -3.01
C ALA A 303 -7.05 -5.25 -3.29
N ALA A 304 -7.48 -4.45 -4.27
CA ALA A 304 -8.88 -4.42 -4.70
C ALA A 304 -9.40 -5.81 -5.13
N GLN A 305 -8.61 -6.59 -5.87
CA GLN A 305 -8.97 -7.97 -6.21
C GLN A 305 -8.86 -8.91 -5.02
N GLY A 306 -7.83 -8.75 -4.19
CA GLY A 306 -7.63 -9.56 -3.00
C GLY A 306 -8.77 -9.46 -2.00
N ILE A 307 -9.40 -8.28 -1.87
CA ILE A 307 -10.57 -8.07 -0.99
C ILE A 307 -11.88 -8.47 -1.69
N GLY A 308 -11.80 -8.89 -2.96
CA GLY A 308 -12.93 -9.26 -3.80
C GLY A 308 -13.84 -8.09 -4.17
N LEU A 309 -13.28 -6.89 -4.37
CA LEU A 309 -14.03 -5.70 -4.78
C LEU A 309 -14.68 -5.91 -6.16
N ARG A 310 -15.95 -5.54 -6.30
CA ARG A 310 -16.73 -5.65 -7.54
C ARG A 310 -17.30 -4.29 -7.93
N GLU A 311 -17.75 -4.19 -9.17
CA GLU A 311 -18.53 -3.02 -9.60
C GLU A 311 -19.75 -2.83 -8.69
N GLY A 312 -20.02 -1.59 -8.31
CA GLY A 312 -21.03 -1.22 -7.32
C GLY A 312 -20.52 -1.23 -5.86
N ASP A 313 -19.43 -1.93 -5.54
CA ASP A 313 -18.85 -1.87 -4.19
C ASP A 313 -18.04 -0.58 -3.98
N ILE A 314 -17.91 -0.16 -2.72
CA ILE A 314 -16.94 0.86 -2.28
C ILE A 314 -15.99 0.27 -1.25
N GLY A 315 -14.69 0.47 -1.47
CA GLY A 315 -13.62 0.16 -0.55
C GLY A 315 -13.18 1.38 0.24
N TYR A 316 -13.00 1.19 1.55
CA TYR A 316 -12.39 2.15 2.47
C TYR A 316 -11.12 1.54 3.06
N SER A 317 -9.94 1.99 2.59
CA SER A 317 -8.66 1.60 3.17
C SER A 317 -8.29 2.55 4.29
N LEU A 318 -8.18 2.02 5.51
CA LEU A 318 -7.87 2.74 6.74
C LEU A 318 -6.45 2.38 7.22
N GLY A 319 -5.44 2.91 6.52
CA GLY A 319 -4.04 2.90 6.96
C GLY A 319 -3.66 4.22 7.66
N THR A 320 -2.35 4.47 7.80
CA THR A 320 -1.83 5.79 8.23
C THR A 320 -2.40 6.91 7.36
N SER A 321 -2.47 6.66 6.05
CA SER A 321 -3.28 7.38 5.07
C SER A 321 -4.58 6.63 4.74
N GLY A 322 -5.58 7.35 4.25
CA GLY A 322 -6.89 6.79 3.90
C GLY A 322 -7.12 6.75 2.40
N VAL A 323 -7.93 5.81 1.92
CA VAL A 323 -8.37 5.78 0.51
C VAL A 323 -9.83 5.35 0.42
N ALA A 324 -10.64 6.08 -0.34
CA ALA A 324 -11.93 5.63 -0.84
C ALA A 324 -11.77 5.23 -2.31
N PHE A 325 -12.16 4.01 -2.68
CA PHE A 325 -11.92 3.50 -4.04
C PHE A 325 -13.01 2.53 -4.48
N ALA A 326 -13.29 2.53 -5.77
CA ALA A 326 -14.25 1.64 -6.42
C ALA A 326 -13.64 1.10 -7.71
N THR A 327 -14.22 0.04 -8.28
CA THR A 327 -13.84 -0.45 -9.62
C THR A 327 -14.96 -0.13 -10.62
N THR A 328 -14.58 0.22 -11.84
CA THR A 328 -15.53 0.57 -12.91
C THR A 328 -14.97 0.22 -14.30
N PRO A 329 -15.82 -0.09 -15.29
CA PRO A 329 -15.36 -0.24 -16.67
C PRO A 329 -15.03 1.08 -17.37
N ARG A 330 -15.40 2.24 -16.79
CA ARG A 330 -15.24 3.57 -17.44
C ARG A 330 -14.06 4.34 -16.87
N SER A 331 -13.32 5.01 -17.74
CA SER A 331 -12.28 5.95 -17.30
C SER A 331 -12.91 7.16 -16.63
N ILE A 332 -12.23 7.72 -15.63
CA ILE A 332 -12.68 8.87 -14.84
C ILE A 332 -11.67 10.00 -15.01
N HIS A 333 -12.19 11.18 -15.36
CA HIS A 333 -11.42 12.41 -15.48
C HIS A 333 -12.02 13.45 -14.55
N ASP A 334 -11.33 13.75 -13.45
CA ASP A 334 -11.70 14.81 -12.51
C ASP A 334 -10.82 16.04 -12.77
N PRO A 335 -11.36 17.16 -13.28
CA PRO A 335 -10.57 18.35 -13.61
C PRO A 335 -9.91 18.99 -12.39
N THR A 336 -10.32 18.66 -11.17
CA THR A 336 -9.70 19.17 -9.94
C THR A 336 -8.46 18.37 -9.52
N GLY A 337 -8.28 17.16 -10.08
CA GLY A 337 -7.20 16.25 -9.70
C GLY A 337 -7.36 15.65 -8.29
N SER A 338 -8.58 15.58 -7.77
CA SER A 338 -8.89 14.99 -6.47
C SER A 338 -9.21 13.49 -6.57
N ILE A 339 -9.65 13.01 -7.75
CA ILE A 339 -9.74 11.59 -8.11
C ILE A 339 -8.53 11.20 -8.96
N ASP A 340 -7.81 10.17 -8.54
CA ASP A 340 -6.81 9.49 -9.36
C ASP A 340 -7.50 8.47 -10.28
N GLY A 341 -7.53 8.74 -11.59
CA GLY A 341 -8.21 7.95 -12.63
C GLY A 341 -7.34 6.85 -13.25
N VAL A 342 -6.88 5.90 -12.43
CA VAL A 342 -5.94 4.84 -12.84
C VAL A 342 -6.63 3.57 -13.36
N ALA A 343 -5.88 2.72 -14.07
CA ALA A 343 -6.36 1.42 -14.54
C ALA A 343 -6.42 0.41 -13.38
N ASN A 344 -7.34 -0.55 -13.46
CA ASN A 344 -7.33 -1.71 -12.57
C ASN A 344 -6.59 -2.90 -13.21
N VAL A 345 -6.43 -3.99 -12.45
CA VAL A 345 -5.78 -5.24 -12.91
C VAL A 345 -6.74 -6.24 -13.59
N THR A 346 -7.95 -5.82 -13.96
CA THR A 346 -8.96 -6.65 -14.64
C THR A 346 -9.39 -6.11 -16.01
N GLY A 347 -8.78 -5.01 -16.48
CA GLY A 347 -9.05 -4.39 -17.78
C GLY A 347 -9.93 -3.13 -17.73
N GLY A 348 -10.48 -2.80 -16.57
CA GLY A 348 -11.19 -1.55 -16.30
C GLY A 348 -10.31 -0.51 -15.60
N PHE A 349 -10.92 0.26 -14.71
CA PHE A 349 -10.34 1.39 -13.98
C PHE A 349 -10.62 1.29 -12.48
N LEU A 350 -9.76 1.91 -11.69
CA LEU A 350 -9.84 1.97 -10.23
C LEU A 350 -9.74 3.43 -9.79
N PRO A 351 -10.81 4.23 -9.87
CA PRO A 351 -10.77 5.59 -9.35
C PRO A 351 -10.51 5.58 -7.84
N LEU A 352 -9.48 6.33 -7.41
CA LEU A 352 -9.12 6.46 -6.00
C LEU A 352 -9.24 7.90 -5.53
N VAL A 353 -9.79 8.08 -4.33
CA VAL A 353 -9.73 9.33 -3.60
C VAL A 353 -8.89 9.14 -2.35
N CYS A 354 -7.78 9.87 -2.34
CA CYS A 354 -6.66 9.66 -1.45
C CYS A 354 -6.70 10.70 -0.32
N SER A 355 -6.69 10.27 0.94
CA SER A 355 -6.47 11.15 2.09
C SER A 355 -5.11 10.89 2.72
N LEU A 356 -4.37 11.93 3.06
CA LEU A 356 -3.11 11.87 3.78
C LEU A 356 -3.31 11.58 5.28
N ASN A 357 -4.51 11.86 5.80
CA ASN A 357 -4.82 11.88 7.22
C ASN A 357 -5.91 10.85 7.57
N SER A 358 -5.47 9.64 7.94
CA SER A 358 -6.36 8.57 8.42
C SER A 358 -5.96 8.18 9.85
N THR A 359 -5.39 6.99 10.10
CA THR A 359 -5.18 6.53 11.48
C THR A 359 -4.17 7.37 12.26
N LYS A 360 -3.31 8.13 11.57
CA LYS A 360 -2.42 9.13 12.21
C LYS A 360 -3.19 10.19 13.02
N VAL A 361 -4.42 10.48 12.62
CA VAL A 361 -5.30 11.44 13.30
C VAL A 361 -5.70 10.89 14.66
N THR A 362 -6.13 9.62 14.70
CA THR A 362 -6.42 8.92 15.95
C THR A 362 -5.16 8.69 16.79
N ASP A 363 -3.99 8.49 16.18
CA ASP A 363 -2.71 8.43 16.92
C ASP A 363 -2.42 9.76 17.62
N ALA A 364 -2.60 10.88 16.92
CA ALA A 364 -2.42 12.22 17.48
C ALA A 364 -3.42 12.51 18.60
N MET A 365 -4.70 12.18 18.39
CA MET A 365 -5.74 12.41 19.40
C MET A 365 -5.57 11.53 20.63
N ALA A 366 -5.19 10.26 20.47
CA ALA A 366 -4.88 9.36 21.58
C ALA A 366 -3.77 9.94 22.47
N ARG A 367 -2.69 10.44 21.86
CA ARG A 367 -1.59 11.11 22.59
C ARG A 367 -2.07 12.36 23.33
N LEU A 368 -2.86 13.22 22.68
CA LEU A 368 -3.37 14.45 23.29
C LEU A 368 -4.30 14.18 24.48
N LEU A 369 -5.10 13.11 24.42
CA LEU A 369 -5.99 12.70 25.49
C LEU A 369 -5.33 11.80 26.55
N GLY A 370 -4.07 11.41 26.36
CA GLY A 370 -3.34 10.53 27.27
C GLY A 370 -3.93 9.11 27.37
N VAL A 371 -4.41 8.56 26.25
CA VAL A 371 -5.04 7.24 26.18
C VAL A 371 -4.41 6.37 25.10
N ASP A 372 -4.65 5.06 25.14
CA ASP A 372 -4.34 4.16 24.03
C ASP A 372 -5.49 4.13 23.00
N HIS A 373 -5.29 3.40 21.90
CA HIS A 373 -6.27 3.30 20.82
C HIS A 373 -7.56 2.58 21.24
N THR A 374 -7.46 1.62 22.16
CA THR A 374 -8.63 0.86 22.65
C THR A 374 -9.54 1.78 23.45
N GLU A 375 -8.95 2.56 24.35
CA GLU A 375 -9.66 3.54 25.17
C GLU A 375 -10.15 4.72 24.33
N LEU A 376 -9.38 5.20 23.35
CA LEU A 376 -9.86 6.24 22.42
C LEU A 376 -11.12 5.76 21.66
N ALA A 377 -11.11 4.53 21.15
CA ALA A 377 -12.27 3.95 20.47
C ALA A 377 -13.47 3.78 21.42
N ARG A 378 -13.23 3.36 22.67
CA ARG A 378 -14.28 3.25 23.70
C ARG A 378 -14.90 4.60 24.00
N LEU A 379 -14.08 5.65 24.16
CA LEU A 379 -14.54 7.02 24.37
C LEU A 379 -15.39 7.51 23.19
N ALA A 380 -14.92 7.31 21.96
CA ALA A 380 -15.66 7.72 20.76
C ALA A 380 -17.03 7.03 20.64
N LEU A 381 -17.11 5.74 20.95
CA LEU A 381 -18.37 4.97 20.94
C LEU A 381 -19.34 5.37 22.07
N ALA A 382 -18.82 5.93 23.17
CA ALA A 382 -19.62 6.40 24.30
C ALA A 382 -20.08 7.86 24.17
N ALA A 383 -19.64 8.58 23.13
CA ALA A 383 -19.89 10.00 22.99
C ALA A 383 -21.37 10.31 22.71
N PRO A 384 -21.95 11.32 23.39
CA PRO A 384 -23.28 11.82 23.03
C PRO A 384 -23.24 12.46 21.65
N LEU A 385 -24.28 12.18 20.83
CA LEU A 385 -24.43 12.70 19.47
C LEU A 385 -25.17 14.04 19.46
N ASP A 386 -24.70 14.98 20.27
CA ASP A 386 -25.29 16.32 20.34
C ASP A 386 -25.09 17.05 19.00
N ALA A 387 -26.09 17.84 18.61
CA ALA A 387 -26.08 18.56 17.33
C ALA A 387 -25.03 19.67 17.27
N ASP A 388 -24.51 20.13 18.40
CA ASP A 388 -23.45 21.15 18.51
C ASP A 388 -22.08 20.55 18.87
N ARG A 389 -21.93 19.20 18.85
CA ARG A 389 -20.66 18.53 19.15
C ARG A 389 -19.51 19.02 18.25
N PRO A 390 -18.25 18.97 18.73
CA PRO A 390 -17.08 19.40 17.97
C PRO A 390 -16.89 18.65 16.65
N VAL A 391 -16.41 19.36 15.63
CA VAL A 391 -16.11 18.81 14.30
C VAL A 391 -14.64 19.03 13.96
N LEU A 392 -14.00 18.00 13.41
CA LEU A 392 -12.59 18.04 13.01
C LEU A 392 -12.44 17.98 11.49
N ALA A 393 -11.84 19.02 10.89
CA ALA A 393 -11.23 18.92 9.58
C ALA A 393 -9.80 18.38 9.75
N ALA A 394 -9.61 17.10 9.45
CA ALA A 394 -8.45 16.33 9.90
C ALA A 394 -7.16 16.54 9.06
N TYR A 395 -6.97 17.71 8.44
CA TYR A 395 -5.85 18.00 7.53
C TYR A 395 -4.53 18.29 8.26
N LEU A 396 -4.08 17.38 9.15
CA LEU A 396 -2.95 17.61 10.07
C LEU A 396 -1.65 17.96 9.35
N ASP A 397 -1.38 17.30 8.22
CA ASP A 397 -0.15 17.43 7.43
C ASP A 397 -0.40 17.97 6.01
N GLY A 398 -1.44 18.80 5.82
CA GLY A 398 -2.01 19.08 4.50
C GLY A 398 -2.96 17.97 4.04
N GLU A 399 -3.48 18.06 2.82
CA GLU A 399 -4.40 17.05 2.26
C GLU A 399 -4.22 16.83 0.75
N ARG A 400 -4.48 15.59 0.31
CA ARG A 400 -4.44 15.16 -1.10
C ARG A 400 -5.78 15.39 -1.80
N SER A 401 -6.88 14.97 -1.19
CA SER A 401 -8.24 15.13 -1.75
C SER A 401 -9.20 15.69 -0.69
N PRO A 402 -9.68 16.95 -0.83
CA PRO A 402 -9.32 17.91 -1.88
C PRO A 402 -7.85 18.34 -1.79
N ARG A 403 -7.28 18.75 -2.93
CA ARG A 403 -5.85 19.10 -3.03
C ARG A 403 -5.50 20.36 -2.24
N ARG A 404 -4.92 20.18 -1.06
CA ARG A 404 -4.59 21.26 -0.11
C ARG A 404 -3.29 20.98 0.63
N PRO A 405 -2.15 21.06 -0.05
CA PRO A 405 -0.85 20.69 0.53
C PRO A 405 -0.43 21.55 1.72
N ALA A 406 -0.97 22.76 1.86
CA ALA A 406 -0.66 23.68 2.95
C ALA A 406 -1.69 23.69 4.10
N ALA A 407 -2.79 22.94 4.00
CA ALA A 407 -3.84 22.96 5.01
C ALA A 407 -3.34 22.42 6.37
N ARG A 408 -3.97 22.90 7.45
CA ARG A 408 -3.75 22.41 8.82
C ARG A 408 -5.02 21.84 9.43
N GLY A 409 -4.87 20.97 10.42
CA GLY A 409 -6.00 20.43 11.16
C GLY A 409 -6.77 21.53 11.91
N MET A 410 -8.10 21.50 11.84
CA MET A 410 -8.96 22.44 12.56
C MET A 410 -10.04 21.69 13.33
N LEU A 411 -10.09 21.92 14.64
CA LEU A 411 -11.15 21.44 15.52
C LEU A 411 -12.02 22.63 15.92
N ALA A 412 -13.30 22.60 15.54
CA ALA A 412 -14.24 23.70 15.77
C ALA A 412 -15.46 23.25 16.57
N GLY A 413 -16.20 24.21 17.13
CA GLY A 413 -17.38 23.94 17.96
C GLY A 413 -17.08 23.55 19.40
N LEU A 414 -15.92 23.96 19.94
CA LEU A 414 -15.57 23.71 21.34
C LEU A 414 -16.41 24.59 22.28
N THR A 415 -16.98 23.99 23.32
CA THR A 415 -17.76 24.66 24.36
C THR A 415 -17.23 24.24 25.74
N SER A 416 -17.59 24.98 26.80
CA SER A 416 -17.18 24.62 28.17
C SER A 416 -17.83 23.33 28.69
N SER A 417 -18.87 22.82 28.02
CA SER A 417 -19.59 21.60 28.37
C SER A 417 -19.14 20.37 27.56
N MET A 418 -18.20 20.54 26.63
CA MET A 418 -17.71 19.45 25.79
C MET A 418 -17.08 18.34 26.65
N SER A 419 -17.24 17.09 26.22
CA SER A 419 -16.65 15.94 26.90
C SER A 419 -15.43 15.39 26.16
N ARG A 420 -14.59 14.63 26.88
CA ARG A 420 -13.46 13.92 26.27
C ARG A 420 -13.92 12.87 25.24
N GLU A 421 -15.10 12.30 25.42
CA GLU A 421 -15.75 11.38 24.50
C GLU A 421 -16.08 12.08 23.17
N GLN A 422 -16.64 13.29 23.22
CA GLN A 422 -16.92 14.08 22.01
C GLN A 422 -15.65 14.47 21.26
N ILE A 423 -14.56 14.79 21.97
CA ILE A 423 -13.24 15.03 21.35
C ILE A 423 -12.71 13.76 20.70
N ALA A 424 -12.78 12.60 21.37
CA ALA A 424 -12.42 11.32 20.79
C ALA A 424 -13.25 10.99 19.55
N LEU A 425 -14.57 11.20 19.60
CA LEU A 425 -15.47 11.00 18.47
C LEU A 425 -15.09 11.87 17.28
N SER A 426 -14.77 13.15 17.51
CA SER A 426 -14.39 14.08 16.43
C SER A 426 -13.18 13.58 15.61
N ALA A 427 -12.26 12.83 16.23
CA ALA A 427 -11.12 12.24 15.51
C ALA A 427 -11.55 11.14 14.53
N PHE A 428 -12.48 10.26 14.94
CA PHE A 428 -13.02 9.22 14.06
C PHE A 428 -13.97 9.81 13.00
N GLU A 429 -14.86 10.73 13.40
CA GLU A 429 -15.75 11.44 12.47
C GLU A 429 -14.97 12.23 11.44
N GLY A 430 -13.94 12.99 11.82
CA GLY A 430 -13.14 13.79 10.89
C GLY A 430 -12.47 12.96 9.79
N VAL A 431 -11.90 11.81 10.15
CA VAL A 431 -11.31 10.87 9.18
C VAL A 431 -12.40 10.26 8.27
N ALA A 432 -13.48 9.74 8.87
CA ALA A 432 -14.55 9.09 8.11
C ALA A 432 -15.28 10.07 7.18
N LEU A 433 -15.51 11.31 7.61
CA LEU A 433 -16.09 12.39 6.80
C LEU A 433 -15.21 12.74 5.60
N GLY A 434 -13.88 12.75 5.77
CA GLY A 434 -12.93 12.90 4.67
C GLY A 434 -13.04 11.78 3.63
N LEU A 435 -13.14 10.53 4.09
CA LEU A 435 -13.31 9.39 3.21
C LEU A 435 -14.69 9.36 2.51
N VAL A 436 -15.76 9.66 3.23
CA VAL A 436 -17.13 9.77 2.68
C VAL A 436 -17.23 10.94 1.70
N ARG A 437 -16.48 12.03 1.90
CA ARG A 437 -16.32 13.10 0.89
C ARG A 437 -15.69 12.57 -0.38
N GLY A 438 -14.70 11.69 -0.26
CA GLY A 438 -14.13 10.99 -1.40
C GLY A 438 -15.13 10.09 -2.11
N GLU A 439 -15.92 9.31 -1.39
CA GLU A 439 -17.00 8.52 -2.00
C GLU A 439 -18.01 9.42 -2.73
N ARG A 440 -18.51 10.49 -2.10
CA ARG A 440 -19.47 11.40 -2.74
C ARG A 440 -18.88 12.05 -3.99
N LEU A 441 -17.57 12.32 -4.00
CA LEU A 441 -16.87 12.80 -5.19
C LEU A 441 -16.85 11.74 -6.31
N LEU A 442 -16.57 10.47 -5.99
CA LEU A 442 -16.67 9.36 -6.94
C LEU A 442 -18.09 9.25 -7.52
N THR A 443 -19.13 9.30 -6.68
CA THR A 443 -20.53 9.22 -7.13
C THR A 443 -20.92 10.41 -8.00
N SER A 444 -20.41 11.61 -7.72
CA SER A 444 -20.63 12.77 -8.60
C SER A 444 -20.03 12.62 -9.99
N HIS A 445 -19.05 11.71 -10.16
CA HIS A 445 -18.46 11.33 -11.45
C HIS A 445 -19.10 10.05 -12.04
N GLY A 446 -20.28 9.67 -11.56
CA GLY A 446 -21.07 8.57 -12.11
C GLY A 446 -20.61 7.18 -11.67
N ILE A 447 -19.79 7.07 -10.62
CA ILE A 447 -19.50 5.78 -9.98
C ILE A 447 -20.68 5.38 -9.11
N GLU A 448 -21.36 4.31 -9.50
CA GLU A 448 -22.46 3.76 -8.71
C GLU A 448 -21.94 3.02 -7.49
N VAL A 449 -22.52 3.30 -6.32
CA VAL A 449 -22.22 2.59 -5.07
C VAL A 449 -23.48 1.89 -4.56
N THR A 450 -23.83 0.81 -5.25
CA THR A 450 -25.06 0.01 -5.04
C THR A 450 -24.80 -1.34 -4.35
N GLY A 451 -23.53 -1.72 -4.22
CA GLY A 451 -23.07 -2.97 -3.64
C GLY A 451 -22.63 -2.84 -2.18
N ARG A 452 -21.55 -3.54 -1.84
CA ARG A 452 -21.02 -3.65 -0.49
C ARG A 452 -20.16 -2.45 -0.14
N THR A 453 -20.22 -2.02 1.12
CA THR A 453 -19.20 -1.17 1.73
C THR A 453 -18.18 -2.06 2.43
N ILE A 454 -16.90 -1.98 2.05
CA ILE A 454 -15.83 -2.84 2.57
C ILE A 454 -14.77 -1.96 3.23
N ALA A 455 -14.48 -2.19 4.50
CA ALA A 455 -13.39 -1.53 5.23
C ALA A 455 -12.19 -2.47 5.37
N VAL A 456 -11.00 -1.97 5.05
CA VAL A 456 -9.72 -2.70 5.10
C VAL A 456 -8.63 -1.85 5.75
N GLY A 457 -7.45 -2.43 5.96
CA GLY A 457 -6.34 -1.77 6.66
C GLY A 457 -6.46 -1.84 8.19
N GLY A 458 -5.41 -1.36 8.88
CA GLY A 458 -5.31 -1.49 10.35
C GLY A 458 -6.47 -0.83 11.11
N GLY A 459 -6.98 0.30 10.61
CA GLY A 459 -8.11 1.01 11.19
C GLY A 459 -9.44 0.26 11.09
N ALA A 460 -9.62 -0.63 10.12
CA ALA A 460 -10.85 -1.43 9.97
C ALA A 460 -11.08 -2.41 11.14
N ARG A 461 -10.04 -2.75 11.90
CA ARG A 461 -10.18 -3.54 13.15
C ARG A 461 -10.91 -2.77 14.25
N SER A 462 -10.82 -1.44 14.25
CA SER A 462 -11.53 -0.60 15.23
C SER A 462 -13.03 -0.60 14.96
N LEU A 463 -13.81 -0.99 15.96
CA LEU A 463 -15.27 -0.88 15.89
C LEU A 463 -15.72 0.58 15.73
N ALA A 464 -15.01 1.54 16.32
CA ALA A 464 -15.35 2.97 16.21
C ALA A 464 -15.30 3.46 14.75
N TYR A 465 -14.25 3.11 13.99
CA TYR A 465 -14.20 3.46 12.56
C TYR A 465 -15.34 2.82 11.76
N ARG A 466 -15.57 1.52 11.97
CA ARG A 466 -16.65 0.80 11.26
C ARG A 466 -18.02 1.38 11.59
N GLN A 467 -18.28 1.69 12.86
CA GLN A 467 -19.56 2.24 13.30
C GLN A 467 -19.78 3.65 12.73
N VAL A 468 -18.77 4.53 12.80
CA VAL A 468 -18.87 5.89 12.26
C VAL A 468 -19.06 5.87 10.74
N LEU A 469 -18.34 5.02 10.00
CA LEU A 469 -18.55 4.85 8.56
C LEU A 469 -19.96 4.32 8.25
N ALA A 470 -20.45 3.34 9.02
CA ALA A 470 -21.80 2.80 8.82
C ALA A 470 -22.87 3.87 9.06
N ASP A 471 -22.74 4.64 10.14
CA ASP A 471 -23.66 5.71 10.49
C ASP A 471 -23.63 6.88 9.48
N LEU A 472 -22.46 7.25 8.96
CA LEU A 472 -22.32 8.33 7.96
C LEU A 472 -22.81 7.92 6.56
N THR A 473 -22.60 6.66 6.19
CA THR A 473 -22.99 6.15 4.86
C THR A 473 -24.42 5.63 4.82
N GLY A 474 -25.02 5.33 5.99
CA GLY A 474 -26.30 4.66 6.09
C GLY A 474 -26.29 3.21 5.59
N ARG A 475 -25.12 2.59 5.42
CA ARG A 475 -24.96 1.22 4.88
C ARG A 475 -24.14 0.34 5.83
N PRO A 476 -24.37 -0.99 5.86
CA PRO A 476 -23.51 -1.90 6.60
C PRO A 476 -22.07 -1.88 6.09
N VAL A 477 -21.11 -1.75 7.01
CA VAL A 477 -19.67 -1.80 6.72
C VAL A 477 -19.16 -3.21 6.99
N ASN A 478 -18.54 -3.83 6.00
CA ASN A 478 -18.04 -5.20 6.06
C ASN A 478 -16.51 -5.22 6.17
N THR A 479 -15.97 -6.18 6.92
CA THR A 479 -14.56 -6.60 6.80
C THR A 479 -14.50 -7.97 6.16
N VAL A 480 -13.39 -8.30 5.51
CA VAL A 480 -13.21 -9.58 4.80
C VAL A 480 -11.95 -10.31 5.27
N GLU A 481 -11.90 -11.63 5.08
CA GLU A 481 -10.75 -12.47 5.40
C GLU A 481 -9.65 -12.36 4.35
N ALA A 482 -9.03 -11.19 4.30
CA ALA A 482 -7.91 -10.87 3.41
C ALA A 482 -6.87 -10.04 4.17
N PRO A 483 -6.12 -10.64 5.13
CA PRO A 483 -5.16 -9.91 5.95
C PRO A 483 -4.04 -9.26 5.12
N GLU A 484 -3.63 -9.92 4.03
CA GLU A 484 -2.63 -9.44 3.07
C GLU A 484 -3.29 -9.30 1.68
N GLY A 485 -4.17 -8.29 1.54
CA GLY A 485 -5.00 -8.10 0.35
C GLY A 485 -4.19 -8.04 -0.96
N THR A 486 -3.05 -7.34 -0.97
CA THR A 486 -2.18 -7.25 -2.16
C THR A 486 -1.63 -8.61 -2.57
N ALA A 487 -1.03 -9.36 -1.64
CA ALA A 487 -0.46 -10.68 -1.93
C ALA A 487 -1.55 -11.67 -2.37
N ARG A 488 -2.74 -11.59 -1.77
CA ARG A 488 -3.90 -12.39 -2.18
C ARG A 488 -4.35 -12.05 -3.61
N GLY A 489 -4.42 -10.77 -3.95
CA GLY A 489 -4.72 -10.31 -5.31
C GLY A 489 -3.70 -10.78 -6.34
N ALA A 490 -2.41 -10.71 -5.99
CA ALA A 490 -1.33 -11.24 -6.81
C ALA A 490 -1.48 -12.75 -7.02
N ALA A 491 -1.79 -13.52 -5.96
CA ALA A 491 -2.01 -14.96 -6.08
C ALA A 491 -3.23 -15.29 -6.97
N ILE A 492 -4.31 -14.51 -6.91
CA ILE A 492 -5.44 -14.63 -7.85
C ILE A 492 -4.96 -14.40 -9.28
N GLN A 493 -4.20 -13.33 -9.54
CA GLN A 493 -3.69 -13.08 -10.89
C GLN A 493 -2.81 -14.24 -11.39
N ALA A 494 -1.91 -14.75 -10.55
CA ALA A 494 -1.06 -15.90 -10.85
C ALA A 494 -1.87 -17.16 -11.19
N ALA A 495 -2.88 -17.48 -10.38
CA ALA A 495 -3.72 -18.65 -10.62
C ALA A 495 -4.59 -18.50 -11.89
N ALA A 496 -5.15 -17.32 -12.15
CA ALA A 496 -5.95 -17.06 -13.34
C ALA A 496 -5.15 -17.34 -14.62
N VAL A 497 -3.93 -16.78 -14.69
CA VAL A 497 -3.03 -16.94 -15.83
C VAL A 497 -2.54 -18.39 -16.02
N VAL A 498 -2.30 -19.13 -14.92
CA VAL A 498 -1.94 -20.56 -14.98
C VAL A 498 -3.12 -21.39 -15.47
N ARG A 499 -4.33 -21.10 -15.00
CA ARG A 499 -5.57 -21.83 -15.32
C ARG A 499 -6.16 -21.48 -16.68
N GLY A 500 -5.72 -20.37 -17.28
CA GLY A 500 -6.33 -19.84 -18.50
C GLY A 500 -7.71 -19.21 -18.27
N GLU A 501 -7.95 -18.74 -17.05
CA GLU A 501 -9.15 -17.99 -16.65
C GLU A 501 -8.83 -16.49 -16.60
N THR A 502 -9.85 -15.64 -16.55
CA THR A 502 -9.62 -14.20 -16.34
C THR A 502 -9.40 -13.87 -14.86
N VAL A 503 -8.64 -12.81 -14.58
CA VAL A 503 -8.43 -12.32 -13.20
C VAL A 503 -9.76 -11.98 -12.52
N ASP A 504 -10.70 -11.41 -13.27
CA ASP A 504 -12.04 -11.02 -12.79
C ASP A 504 -12.91 -12.24 -12.41
N GLU A 505 -12.94 -13.28 -13.25
CA GLU A 505 -13.62 -14.55 -12.95
C GLU A 505 -13.05 -15.23 -11.70
N LEU A 506 -11.71 -15.32 -11.61
CA LEU A 506 -11.10 -15.98 -10.47
C LEU A 506 -11.22 -15.15 -9.20
N SER A 507 -11.20 -13.81 -9.27
CA SER A 507 -11.47 -12.94 -8.12
C SER A 507 -12.88 -13.14 -7.57
N ARG A 508 -13.87 -13.35 -8.45
CA ARG A 508 -15.24 -13.71 -8.03
C ARG A 508 -15.29 -15.10 -7.40
N SER A 509 -14.65 -16.10 -7.99
CA SER A 509 -14.61 -17.47 -7.47
C SER A 509 -13.92 -17.56 -6.11
N TRP A 510 -12.76 -16.90 -5.98
CA TRP A 510 -12.00 -16.78 -4.75
C TRP A 510 -12.41 -15.51 -3.99
N SER A 511 -13.71 -15.25 -3.84
CA SER A 511 -14.12 -14.11 -3.00
C SER A 511 -13.82 -14.42 -1.53
N PRO A 512 -13.16 -13.51 -0.78
CA PRO A 512 -12.89 -13.74 0.62
C PRO A 512 -14.21 -13.70 1.41
N PRO A 513 -14.38 -14.54 2.45
CA PRO A 513 -15.55 -14.47 3.31
C PRO A 513 -15.60 -13.14 4.07
N ILE A 514 -16.82 -12.66 4.34
CA ILE A 514 -17.05 -11.53 5.25
C ILE A 514 -16.77 -12.00 6.68
N THR A 515 -15.91 -11.29 7.40
CA THR A 515 -15.53 -11.62 8.79
C THR A 515 -16.36 -10.87 9.81
N THR A 516 -16.71 -9.61 9.53
CA THR A 516 -17.61 -8.82 10.37
C THR A 516 -18.50 -7.92 9.52
N THR A 517 -19.69 -7.62 10.04
CA THR A 517 -20.61 -6.62 9.49
C THR A 517 -21.03 -5.68 10.61
N THR A 518 -20.87 -4.38 10.41
CA THR A 518 -21.32 -3.34 11.32
C THR A 518 -22.46 -2.56 10.68
N SER A 519 -23.66 -2.69 11.23
CA SER A 519 -24.84 -1.97 10.73
C SER A 519 -24.87 -0.53 11.25
N PRO A 520 -25.48 0.41 10.52
CA PRO A 520 -25.76 1.75 11.02
C PRO A 520 -26.62 1.68 12.30
N THR A 521 -26.28 2.50 13.27
CA THR A 521 -27.03 2.63 14.54
C THR A 521 -27.56 4.04 14.78
N ALA A 522 -27.03 5.03 14.06
CA ALA A 522 -27.47 6.42 14.10
C ALA A 522 -27.36 7.05 12.70
N ASP A 523 -28.12 8.14 12.48
CA ASP A 523 -27.91 9.05 11.35
C ASP A 523 -26.95 10.15 11.80
N ARG A 524 -25.81 10.28 11.11
CA ARG A 524 -24.78 11.28 11.36
C ARG A 524 -24.66 12.32 10.25
N ASN A 525 -25.70 12.50 9.43
CA ASN A 525 -25.65 13.51 8.37
C ASN A 525 -25.68 14.96 8.94
N ASP A 526 -26.02 15.14 10.22
CA ASP A 526 -26.05 16.44 10.91
C ASP A 526 -24.68 17.15 10.99
N VAL A 527 -23.58 16.39 10.93
CA VAL A 527 -22.21 16.96 10.93
C VAL A 527 -21.72 17.33 9.53
N TRP A 528 -22.40 16.90 8.47
CA TRP A 528 -21.88 17.01 7.11
C TRP A 528 -21.62 18.46 6.68
N ASP A 529 -22.63 19.32 6.82
CA ASP A 529 -22.53 20.71 6.37
C ASP A 529 -21.51 21.51 7.21
N ARG A 530 -21.46 21.23 8.52
CA ARG A 530 -20.45 21.82 9.42
C ARG A 530 -19.04 21.37 9.05
N TYR A 531 -18.86 20.10 8.71
CA TYR A 531 -17.59 19.58 8.23
C TYR A 531 -17.18 20.19 6.89
N LEU A 532 -18.09 20.34 5.93
CA LEU A 532 -17.77 21.01 4.67
C LEU A 532 -17.38 22.47 4.89
N ALA A 533 -18.16 23.23 5.66
CA ALA A 533 -17.86 24.62 5.98
C ALA A 533 -16.48 24.77 6.66
N LEU A 534 -16.18 23.91 7.62
CA LEU A 534 -14.89 23.91 8.31
C LEU A 534 -13.76 23.48 7.36
N SER A 535 -13.90 22.33 6.71
CA SER A 535 -12.87 21.78 5.85
C SER A 535 -12.57 22.72 4.68
N ASP A 536 -13.55 23.44 4.15
CA ASP A 536 -13.40 24.38 3.03
C ASP A 536 -12.88 25.78 3.42
N LEU A 537 -12.73 26.07 4.71
CA LEU A 537 -12.22 27.35 5.18
C LEU A 537 -10.80 27.69 4.69
N GLN A 538 -10.01 26.65 4.39
CA GLN A 538 -8.64 26.77 3.85
C GLN A 538 -8.58 26.52 2.33
N ALA A 539 -9.69 26.66 1.60
CA ALA A 539 -9.76 26.39 0.16
C ALA A 539 -9.00 27.42 -0.69
N ASP A 540 -8.88 28.66 -0.22
CA ASP A 540 -8.19 29.75 -0.91
C ASP A 540 -6.70 29.85 -0.55
N GLY A 541 -6.17 28.84 0.12
CA GLY A 541 -4.77 28.78 0.55
C GLY A 541 -4.46 29.59 1.81
N ARG A 542 -5.45 30.24 2.45
CA ARG A 542 -5.26 30.79 3.80
C ARG A 542 -5.05 29.65 4.78
N THR A 543 -3.90 29.64 5.45
CA THR A 543 -3.59 28.71 6.54
C THR A 543 -3.85 29.41 7.87
N PHE A 544 -4.52 28.72 8.80
CA PHE A 544 -4.68 29.18 10.18
C PHE A 544 -3.41 29.03 11.00
#